data_AF-A0A6I3HHY6-F1
#
_entry.id   AF-A0A6I3HHY6-F1
#
_cell.length_a   1.000
_cell.length_b   1.000
_cell.length_c   1.000
_cell.angle_alpha   90.00
_cell.angle_beta   90.00
_cell.angle_gamma   90.00
#
_symmetry.space_group_name_H-M   'P 1'
#
loop_
_entity.id
_entity.type
_entity.pdbx_description
1 polymer ?
#
loop_
_entity_poly.entity_id
_entity_poly.type
_entity_poly.pdbx_seq_one_letter_code
_entity_poly.pdbx_strand_id
1 'polypeptide(L)'
;MTAPRLLHPGAWWLWAVGLAACALRTTNPVLLCLIIAVAGWVVASRRADVPWSRSFASFLRLGMIVIAVRIIFQIFFGVRIPGTTLFTIPEVTLPDWAAGVSLGGPVTLESLMAAFYQGLRLAAVLACFGAATSLCSPYRMLRALPTVLYEAGVAVTVAFTFAPQAIVASRQVREARRLRGRSDRGVRAWSASALPVLEGALDRAVALAASMDSRGYGRRGSSSVSVRRRSVGLVLLGLVAIAVGSYGLLDPSAPALFRIPALGVGAAALIGALVAGGKSTVRTRYRPDPWIGPEWMVSIAGIVAFASFVLVGRMGDALSPSTNPLEVPAVPVVAVIGLLVAALPAWFAPHPPTLASSSAPLVVAA
;
A
#
# COMPACT_ATOMS: atom_id res chain seq x y z
N MET A 1 -24.55 -2.55 18.75
CA MET A 1 -23.39 -3.45 18.55
C MET A 1 -23.55 -4.10 17.18
N THR A 2 -22.60 -3.90 16.27
CA THR A 2 -22.66 -4.44 14.90
C THR A 2 -22.28 -5.92 14.92
N ALA A 3 -23.03 -6.77 14.21
CA ALA A 3 -22.71 -8.18 14.10
C ALA A 3 -21.29 -8.38 13.53
N PRO A 4 -20.54 -9.41 13.98
CA PRO A 4 -19.18 -9.66 13.53
C PRO A 4 -19.17 -9.90 12.02
N ARG A 5 -18.44 -9.04 11.30
CA ARG A 5 -18.34 -9.08 9.84
C ARG A 5 -17.03 -8.46 9.39
N LEU A 6 -16.53 -8.94 8.27
CA LEU A 6 -15.37 -8.34 7.64
C LEU A 6 -15.81 -7.08 6.86
N LEU A 7 -15.17 -5.95 7.14
CA LEU A 7 -15.36 -4.72 6.36
C LEU A 7 -14.92 -4.90 4.90
N HIS A 8 -15.50 -4.08 4.02
CA HIS A 8 -15.08 -4.01 2.63
C HIS A 8 -13.59 -3.59 2.52
N PRO A 9 -12.74 -4.34 1.79
CA PRO A 9 -11.32 -4.04 1.56
C PRO A 9 -10.99 -2.59 1.22
N GLY A 10 -11.79 -2.02 0.32
CA GLY A 10 -11.60 -0.66 -0.19
C GLY A 10 -11.71 0.42 0.90
N ALA A 11 -12.53 0.21 1.94
CA ALA A 11 -12.66 1.20 3.02
C ALA A 11 -11.38 1.32 3.85
N TRP A 12 -10.76 0.18 4.19
CA TRP A 12 -9.47 0.16 4.89
C TRP A 12 -8.34 0.77 4.07
N TRP A 13 -8.34 0.53 2.76
CA TRP A 13 -7.37 1.14 1.86
C TRP A 13 -7.56 2.64 1.71
N LEU A 14 -8.80 3.11 1.56
CA LEU A 14 -9.08 4.54 1.48
C LEU A 14 -8.63 5.26 2.77
N TRP A 15 -8.93 4.66 3.92
CA TRP A 15 -8.49 5.17 5.22
C TRP A 15 -6.96 5.20 5.34
N ALA A 16 -6.28 4.11 5.00
CA ALA A 16 -4.82 4.02 5.06
C ALA A 16 -4.13 4.97 4.07
N VAL A 17 -4.70 5.17 2.88
CA VAL A 17 -4.23 6.16 1.91
C VAL A 17 -4.41 7.58 2.45
N GLY A 18 -5.53 7.87 3.12
CA GLY A 18 -5.74 9.15 3.83
C GLY A 18 -4.65 9.41 4.87
N LEU A 19 -4.32 8.43 5.72
CA LEU A 19 -3.24 8.54 6.70
C LEU A 19 -1.85 8.66 6.06
N ALA A 20 -1.57 7.89 5.00
CA ALA A 20 -0.32 8.00 4.25
C ALA A 20 -0.17 9.38 3.61
N ALA A 21 -1.26 9.94 3.08
CA ALA A 21 -1.29 11.29 2.54
C ALA A 21 -1.08 12.36 3.63
N CYS A 22 -1.58 12.15 4.85
CA CYS A 22 -1.23 13.00 6.00
C CYS A 22 0.28 12.95 6.29
N ALA A 23 0.86 11.74 6.37
CA ALA A 23 2.28 11.54 6.63
C ALA A 23 3.15 12.23 5.56
N LEU A 24 2.80 12.13 4.27
CA LEU A 24 3.54 12.78 3.19
C LEU A 24 3.53 14.32 3.28
N ARG A 25 2.54 14.91 3.95
CA ARG A 25 2.41 16.37 4.10
C ARG A 25 3.07 16.94 5.36
N THR A 26 3.68 16.12 6.21
CA THR A 26 4.30 16.59 7.45
C THR A 26 5.69 16.02 7.66
N THR A 27 6.59 16.82 8.23
CA THR A 27 7.86 16.37 8.81
C THR A 27 7.85 16.50 10.34
N ASN A 28 6.70 16.84 10.93
CA ASN A 28 6.56 16.99 12.36
C ASN A 28 6.60 15.60 13.05
N PRO A 29 7.60 15.33 13.90
CA PRO A 29 7.78 14.01 14.48
C PRO A 29 6.62 13.61 15.39
N VAL A 30 5.98 14.56 16.08
CA VAL A 30 4.84 14.29 16.97
C VAL A 30 3.65 13.78 16.17
N LEU A 31 3.33 14.44 15.05
CA LEU A 31 2.23 14.03 14.16
C LEU A 31 2.52 12.69 13.48
N LEU A 32 3.77 12.45 13.06
CA LEU A 32 4.16 11.18 12.46
C LEU A 32 4.06 10.01 13.45
N CYS A 33 4.53 10.20 14.69
CA CYS A 33 4.36 9.23 15.76
C CYS A 33 2.88 8.99 16.07
N LEU A 34 2.04 10.04 16.07
CA LEU A 34 0.61 9.92 16.27
C LEU A 34 -0.07 9.14 15.14
N ILE A 35 0.31 9.35 13.88
CA ILE A 35 -0.16 8.55 12.73
C ILE A 35 0.18 7.07 12.93
N ILE A 36 1.43 6.76 13.31
CA ILE A 36 1.87 5.37 13.57
C ILE A 36 1.09 4.77 14.74
N ALA A 37 0.86 5.53 15.81
CA ALA A 37 0.11 5.09 16.98
C ALA A 37 -1.36 4.82 16.65
N VAL A 38 -2.03 5.72 15.91
CA VAL A 38 -3.41 5.53 15.45
C VAL A 38 -3.51 4.32 14.52
N ALA A 39 -2.58 4.18 13.58
CA ALA A 39 -2.52 3.02 12.70
C ALA A 39 -2.35 1.72 13.49
N GLY A 40 -1.41 1.70 14.43
CA GLY A 40 -1.17 0.56 15.31
C GLY A 40 -2.36 0.21 16.20
N TRP A 41 -3.04 1.22 16.75
CA TRP A 41 -4.23 1.04 17.58
C TRP A 41 -5.40 0.43 16.81
N VAL A 42 -5.68 0.93 15.61
CA VAL A 42 -6.72 0.38 14.74
C VAL A 42 -6.38 -1.04 14.30
N VAL A 43 -5.12 -1.32 13.96
CA VAL A 43 -4.66 -2.67 13.64
C VAL A 43 -4.80 -3.60 14.85
N ALA A 44 -4.38 -3.18 16.03
CA ALA A 44 -4.46 -4.01 17.24
C ALA A 44 -5.91 -4.34 17.62
N SER A 45 -6.83 -3.39 17.43
CA SER A 45 -8.25 -3.57 17.76
C SER A 45 -9.07 -4.33 16.70
N ARG A 46 -8.67 -4.28 15.42
CA ARG A 46 -9.48 -4.78 14.30
C ARG A 46 -8.81 -5.84 13.42
N ARG A 47 -7.56 -6.22 13.66
CA ARG A 47 -6.92 -7.34 12.94
C ARG A 47 -7.65 -8.65 13.22
N ALA A 48 -7.82 -9.47 12.18
CA ALA A 48 -8.26 -10.85 12.34
C ALA A 48 -7.06 -11.74 12.73
N ASP A 49 -7.30 -12.86 13.41
CA ASP A 49 -6.27 -13.85 13.78
C ASP A 49 -5.89 -14.74 12.58
N VAL A 50 -5.22 -14.13 11.62
CA VAL A 50 -4.85 -14.75 10.33
C VAL A 50 -3.38 -14.46 10.00
N PRO A 51 -2.68 -15.28 9.19
CA PRO A 51 -1.23 -15.17 9.02
C PRO A 51 -0.74 -13.78 8.56
N TRP A 52 -1.52 -13.07 7.75
CA TRP A 52 -1.20 -11.71 7.27
C TRP A 52 -1.38 -10.59 8.32
N SER A 53 -1.97 -10.88 9.48
CA SER A 53 -2.10 -9.93 10.59
C SER A 53 -0.76 -9.45 11.14
N ARG A 54 0.30 -10.25 10.97
CA ARG A 54 1.67 -9.92 11.39
C ARG A 54 2.39 -8.96 10.44
N SER A 55 1.80 -8.65 9.27
CA SER A 55 2.40 -7.75 8.28
C SER A 55 2.73 -6.38 8.86
N PHE A 56 1.87 -5.83 9.73
CA PHE A 56 2.11 -4.52 10.36
C PHE A 56 3.44 -4.47 11.12
N ALA A 57 3.76 -5.51 11.91
CA ALA A 57 5.03 -5.59 12.63
C ALA A 57 6.24 -5.66 11.67
N SER A 58 6.10 -6.38 10.55
CA SER A 58 7.15 -6.42 9.51
C SER A 58 7.37 -5.05 8.86
N PHE A 59 6.30 -4.30 8.58
CA PHE A 59 6.39 -2.95 8.04
C PHE A 59 6.98 -1.94 9.03
N LEU A 60 6.68 -2.07 10.33
CA LEU A 60 7.33 -1.26 11.37
C LEU A 60 8.83 -1.56 11.46
N ARG A 61 9.24 -2.84 11.42
CA ARG A 61 10.66 -3.22 11.38
C ARG A 61 11.35 -2.65 10.15
N LEU A 62 10.72 -2.72 8.99
CA LEU A 62 11.22 -2.11 7.77
C LEU A 62 11.35 -0.58 7.92
N GLY A 63 10.38 0.08 8.55
CA GLY A 63 10.43 1.51 8.87
C GLY A 63 11.62 1.86 9.77
N MET A 64 11.90 1.07 10.80
CA MET A 64 13.09 1.24 11.65
C MET A 64 14.39 1.10 10.86
N ILE A 65 14.46 0.12 9.95
CA ILE A 65 15.61 -0.04 9.06
C ILE A 65 15.77 1.19 8.16
N VAL A 66 14.69 1.70 7.59
CA VAL A 66 14.72 2.91 6.74
C VAL A 66 15.23 4.13 7.51
N ILE A 67 14.81 4.32 8.76
CA ILE A 67 15.30 5.39 9.62
C ILE A 67 16.80 5.23 9.87
N ALA A 68 17.25 4.03 10.26
CA ALA A 68 18.65 3.74 10.53
C ALA A 68 19.54 3.97 9.30
N VAL A 69 19.13 3.42 8.14
CA VAL A 69 19.82 3.62 6.88
C VAL A 69 19.89 5.11 6.55
N ARG A 70 18.79 5.86 6.70
CA ARG A 70 18.78 7.28 6.38
C ARG A 70 19.69 8.11 7.28
N ILE A 71 19.75 7.78 8.57
CA ILE A 71 20.71 8.38 9.51
C ILE A 71 22.14 8.06 9.09
N ILE A 72 22.44 6.80 8.77
CA ILE A 72 23.78 6.38 8.30
C ILE A 72 24.16 7.16 7.03
N PHE A 73 23.27 7.22 6.05
CA PHE A 73 23.51 7.98 4.81
C PHE A 73 23.73 9.47 5.10
N GLN A 74 22.99 10.07 6.03
CA GLN A 74 23.22 11.47 6.43
C GLN A 74 24.58 11.65 7.13
N ILE A 75 25.01 10.70 7.94
CA ILE A 75 26.32 10.76 8.63
C ILE A 75 27.47 10.71 7.61
N PHE A 76 27.37 9.88 6.57
CA PHE A 76 28.45 9.70 5.58
C PHE A 76 28.40 10.66 4.38
N PHE A 77 27.19 11.02 3.92
CA PHE A 77 26.95 11.74 2.67
C PHE A 77 26.05 12.98 2.84
N GLY A 78 25.78 13.38 4.08
CA GLY A 78 24.80 14.41 4.39
C GLY A 78 25.20 15.80 3.91
N VAL A 79 24.19 16.59 3.53
CA VAL A 79 24.35 18.03 3.29
C VAL A 79 24.71 18.72 4.61
N ARG A 80 25.70 19.63 4.56
CA ARG A 80 26.15 20.39 5.73
C ARG A 80 25.08 21.39 6.13
N ILE A 81 24.50 21.21 7.31
CA ILE A 81 23.55 22.15 7.91
C ILE A 81 24.27 22.85 9.06
N PRO A 82 24.41 24.20 9.05
CA PRO A 82 24.99 24.95 10.15
C PRO A 82 24.25 24.65 11.45
N GLY A 83 24.99 24.52 12.56
CA GLY A 83 24.39 24.22 13.85
C GLY A 83 25.36 23.61 14.86
N THR A 84 24.82 22.87 15.81
CA THR A 84 25.55 22.25 16.92
C THR A 84 26.27 20.97 16.47
N THR A 85 27.60 21.04 16.40
CA THR A 85 28.44 19.92 15.98
C THR A 85 28.56 18.88 17.10
N LEU A 86 28.18 17.63 16.81
CA LEU A 86 28.32 16.52 17.77
C LEU A 86 29.68 15.84 17.65
N PHE A 87 30.07 15.49 16.41
CA PHE A 87 31.36 14.86 16.12
C PHE A 87 31.75 15.14 14.66
N THR A 88 33.04 15.00 14.36
CA THR A 88 33.60 15.20 13.03
C THR A 88 34.18 13.89 12.50
N ILE A 89 33.82 13.55 11.27
CA ILE A 89 34.39 12.41 10.55
C ILE A 89 35.52 12.95 9.65
N PRO A 90 36.67 12.25 9.55
CA PRO A 90 37.76 12.65 8.67
C PRO A 90 37.24 12.92 7.26
N GLU A 91 37.47 14.13 6.79
CA GLU A 91 36.99 14.58 5.50
C GLU A 91 37.88 14.04 4.39
N VAL A 92 37.27 13.36 3.42
CA VAL A 92 37.95 12.98 2.18
C VAL A 92 37.48 13.94 1.10
N THR A 93 38.39 14.80 0.64
CA THR A 93 38.12 15.68 -0.50
C THR A 93 37.85 14.81 -1.73
N LEU A 94 36.61 14.83 -2.20
CA LEU A 94 36.24 14.14 -3.43
C LEU A 94 36.70 14.96 -4.65
N PRO A 95 37.01 14.30 -5.79
CA PRO A 95 37.44 15.01 -7.00
C PRO A 95 36.32 15.87 -7.57
N ASP A 96 36.66 16.87 -8.40
CA ASP A 96 35.75 17.94 -8.86
C ASP A 96 34.44 17.48 -9.51
N TRP A 97 34.39 16.25 -10.05
CA TRP A 97 33.17 15.64 -10.60
C TRP A 97 32.10 15.29 -9.54
N ALA A 98 32.48 15.27 -8.26
CA ALA A 98 31.64 14.99 -7.10
C ALA A 98 31.61 16.16 -6.10
N ALA A 99 31.85 17.40 -6.57
CA ALA A 99 31.89 18.62 -5.74
C ALA A 99 30.60 18.94 -4.94
N GLY A 100 29.48 18.23 -5.22
CA GLY A 100 28.22 18.34 -4.48
C GLY A 100 28.03 17.31 -3.36
N VAL A 101 28.93 16.32 -3.21
CA VAL A 101 28.86 15.28 -2.18
C VAL A 101 30.13 15.37 -1.35
N SER A 102 30.00 15.63 -0.05
CA SER A 102 31.13 15.53 0.88
C SER A 102 31.13 14.13 1.49
N LEU A 103 32.27 13.43 1.47
CA LEU A 103 32.45 12.20 2.23
C LEU A 103 33.00 12.57 3.62
N GLY A 104 32.16 12.44 4.65
CA GLY A 104 32.50 12.85 6.02
C GLY A 104 32.31 14.35 6.30
N GLY A 105 32.95 14.86 7.35
CA GLY A 105 32.80 16.23 7.84
C GLY A 105 32.06 16.34 9.19
N PRO A 106 31.69 17.57 9.62
CA PRO A 106 31.02 17.80 10.89
C PRO A 106 29.56 17.31 10.85
N VAL A 107 29.22 16.36 11.71
CA VAL A 107 27.85 15.88 11.91
C VAL A 107 27.16 16.78 12.92
N THR A 108 26.21 17.58 12.46
CA THR A 108 25.42 18.48 13.30
C THR A 108 24.14 17.81 13.79
N LEU A 109 23.68 18.18 14.99
CA LEU A 109 22.42 17.70 15.56
C LEU A 109 21.23 18.01 14.63
N GLU A 110 21.25 19.18 14.00
CA GLU A 110 20.25 19.69 13.06
C GLU A 110 20.15 18.79 11.82
N SER A 111 21.29 18.39 11.27
CA SER A 111 21.36 17.47 10.12
C SER A 111 20.84 16.07 10.46
N LEU A 112 21.14 15.59 11.67
CA LEU A 112 20.70 14.29 12.15
C LEU A 112 19.20 14.28 12.43
N MET A 113 18.67 15.35 13.03
CA MET A 113 17.23 15.54 13.25
C MET A 113 16.46 15.66 11.93
N ALA A 114 17.00 16.41 10.96
CA ALA A 114 16.41 16.47 9.62
C ALA A 114 16.34 15.08 8.96
N ALA A 115 17.42 14.30 9.00
CA ALA A 115 17.41 12.94 8.47
C ALA A 115 16.46 12.01 9.22
N PHE A 116 16.39 12.13 10.55
CA PHE A 116 15.46 11.37 11.39
C PHE A 116 14.00 11.70 11.05
N TYR A 117 13.60 12.97 10.96
CA TYR A 117 12.23 13.38 10.62
C TYR A 117 11.82 12.87 9.23
N GLN A 118 12.74 12.95 8.27
CA GLN A 118 12.50 12.46 6.92
C GLN A 118 12.41 10.93 6.87
N GLY A 119 13.20 10.23 7.67
CA GLY A 119 13.14 8.78 7.84
C GLY A 119 11.85 8.34 8.52
N LEU A 120 11.45 9.04 9.58
CA LEU A 120 10.21 8.81 10.32
C LEU A 120 8.99 9.01 9.42
N ARG A 121 9.03 9.98 8.50
CA ARG A 121 7.99 10.18 7.49
C ARG A 121 7.82 8.96 6.58
N LEU A 122 8.92 8.42 6.08
CA LEU A 122 8.89 7.19 5.27
C LEU A 122 8.41 6.00 6.10
N ALA A 123 8.85 5.88 7.34
CA ALA A 123 8.40 4.84 8.27
C ALA A 123 6.89 4.92 8.54
N ALA A 124 6.33 6.13 8.69
CA ALA A 124 4.89 6.34 8.87
C ALA A 124 4.09 5.92 7.62
N VAL A 125 4.57 6.22 6.41
CA VAL A 125 3.96 5.75 5.15
C VAL A 125 3.99 4.21 5.07
N LEU A 126 5.13 3.60 5.41
CA LEU A 126 5.25 2.14 5.49
C LEU A 126 4.31 1.54 6.53
N ALA A 127 4.15 2.17 7.69
CA ALA A 127 3.21 1.75 8.72
C ALA A 127 1.75 1.80 8.22
N CYS A 128 1.36 2.84 7.48
CA CYS A 128 0.04 2.93 6.85
C CYS A 128 -0.21 1.79 5.85
N PHE A 129 0.78 1.46 5.03
CA PHE A 129 0.70 0.31 4.12
C PHE A 129 0.61 -1.02 4.88
N GLY A 130 1.39 -1.17 5.96
CA GLY A 130 1.31 -2.30 6.88
C GLY A 130 -0.06 -2.43 7.54
N ALA A 131 -0.71 -1.30 7.85
CA ALA A 131 -2.05 -1.28 8.42
C ALA A 131 -3.09 -1.75 7.39
N ALA A 132 -3.05 -1.23 6.16
CA ALA A 132 -3.95 -1.67 5.08
C ALA A 132 -3.85 -3.19 4.81
N THR A 133 -2.62 -3.70 4.72
CA THR A 133 -2.34 -5.12 4.41
C THR A 133 -2.62 -6.07 5.58
N SER A 134 -2.60 -5.59 6.83
CA SER A 134 -2.96 -6.40 8.00
C SER A 134 -4.47 -6.41 8.27
N LEU A 135 -5.18 -5.33 7.94
CA LEU A 135 -6.63 -5.19 8.12
C LEU A 135 -7.45 -5.81 6.99
N CYS A 136 -6.85 -6.01 5.81
CA CYS A 136 -7.52 -6.57 4.64
C CYS A 136 -6.79 -7.80 4.08
N SER A 137 -7.55 -8.82 3.64
CA SER A 137 -6.95 -9.93 2.89
C SER A 137 -6.69 -9.53 1.41
N PRO A 138 -5.50 -9.79 0.87
CA PRO A 138 -5.16 -9.48 -0.54
C PRO A 138 -6.14 -10.11 -1.55
N TYR A 139 -6.60 -11.33 -1.26
CA TYR A 139 -7.57 -12.04 -2.11
C TYR A 139 -8.93 -11.36 -2.17
N ARG A 140 -9.41 -10.75 -1.07
CA ARG A 140 -10.69 -10.02 -1.09
C ARG A 140 -10.55 -8.71 -1.86
N MET A 141 -9.40 -8.05 -1.78
CA MET A 141 -9.10 -6.87 -2.59
C MET A 141 -9.18 -7.18 -4.09
N LEU A 142 -8.62 -8.31 -4.53
CA LEU A 142 -8.72 -8.74 -5.93
C LEU A 142 -10.17 -8.99 -6.38
N ARG A 143 -11.02 -9.53 -5.50
CA ARG A 143 -12.44 -9.74 -5.80
C ARG A 143 -13.25 -8.45 -5.86
N ALA A 144 -12.77 -7.41 -5.17
CA ALA A 144 -13.34 -6.07 -5.20
C ALA A 144 -12.85 -5.22 -6.39
N LEU A 145 -11.94 -5.74 -7.23
CA LEU A 145 -11.51 -5.03 -8.44
C LEU A 145 -12.70 -4.81 -9.39
N PRO A 146 -12.74 -3.66 -10.08
CA PRO A 146 -13.78 -3.37 -11.05
C PRO A 146 -13.76 -4.36 -12.21
N THR A 147 -14.91 -4.59 -12.81
CA THR A 147 -15.09 -5.51 -13.94
C THR A 147 -14.14 -5.24 -15.11
N VAL A 148 -13.73 -3.99 -15.32
CA VAL A 148 -12.75 -3.60 -16.35
C VAL A 148 -11.42 -4.35 -16.18
N LEU A 149 -11.07 -4.71 -14.95
CA LEU A 149 -9.87 -5.45 -14.59
C LEU A 149 -10.12 -6.94 -14.35
N TYR A 150 -11.28 -7.49 -14.75
CA TYR A 150 -11.62 -8.90 -14.49
C TYR A 150 -10.57 -9.87 -15.02
N GLU A 151 -10.08 -9.68 -16.25
CA GLU A 151 -9.07 -10.54 -16.86
C GLU A 151 -7.74 -10.49 -16.07
N ALA A 152 -7.33 -9.30 -15.65
CA ALA A 152 -6.17 -9.11 -14.78
C ALA A 152 -6.41 -9.75 -13.40
N GLY A 153 -7.60 -9.59 -12.82
CA GLY A 153 -7.96 -10.17 -11.53
C GLY A 153 -7.95 -11.70 -11.53
N VAL A 154 -8.44 -12.33 -12.60
CA VAL A 154 -8.37 -13.78 -12.80
C VAL A 154 -6.91 -14.22 -12.92
N ALA A 155 -6.11 -13.55 -13.75
CA ALA A 155 -4.69 -13.87 -13.91
C ALA A 155 -3.93 -13.79 -12.58
N VAL A 156 -4.13 -12.73 -11.80
CA VAL A 156 -3.48 -12.57 -10.48
C VAL A 156 -4.00 -13.61 -9.49
N THR A 157 -5.29 -13.95 -9.51
CA THR A 157 -5.86 -14.99 -8.63
C THR A 157 -5.27 -16.36 -8.93
N VAL A 158 -5.12 -16.71 -10.21
CA VAL A 158 -4.46 -17.94 -10.66
C VAL A 158 -2.99 -17.92 -10.24
N ALA A 159 -2.28 -16.81 -10.45
CA ALA A 159 -0.89 -16.65 -10.03
C ALA A 159 -0.72 -16.83 -8.52
N PHE A 160 -1.59 -16.27 -7.68
CA PHE A 160 -1.54 -16.46 -6.23
C PHE A 160 -1.84 -17.89 -5.78
N THR A 161 -2.55 -18.66 -6.60
CA THR A 161 -2.80 -20.08 -6.33
C THR A 161 -1.61 -20.95 -6.75
N PHE A 162 -0.97 -20.61 -7.87
CA PHE A 162 0.18 -21.35 -8.40
C PHE A 162 1.51 -20.99 -7.75
N ALA A 163 1.67 -19.78 -7.20
CA ALA A 163 2.88 -19.35 -6.49
C ALA A 163 3.31 -20.31 -5.36
N PRO A 164 2.45 -20.68 -4.40
CA PRO A 164 2.84 -21.64 -3.36
C PRO A 164 3.15 -23.02 -3.94
N GLN A 165 2.43 -23.45 -4.98
CA GLN A 165 2.69 -24.73 -5.65
C GLN A 165 4.05 -24.75 -6.35
N ALA A 166 4.45 -23.64 -6.99
CA ALA A 166 5.76 -23.49 -7.61
C ALA A 166 6.89 -23.53 -6.59
N ILE A 167 6.69 -22.98 -5.39
CA ILE A 167 7.67 -23.06 -4.29
C ILE A 167 7.85 -24.52 -3.85
N VAL A 168 6.76 -25.26 -3.67
CA VAL A 168 6.81 -26.69 -3.29
C VAL A 168 7.50 -27.51 -4.38
N ALA A 169 7.10 -27.33 -5.65
CA ALA A 169 7.72 -28.02 -6.78
C ALA A 169 9.23 -27.71 -6.89
N SER A 170 9.62 -26.44 -6.68
CA SER A 170 11.03 -26.04 -6.68
C SER A 170 11.83 -26.73 -5.57
N ARG A 171 11.26 -26.85 -4.37
CA ARG A 171 11.87 -27.57 -3.24
C ARG A 171 12.04 -29.07 -3.55
N GLN A 172 11.01 -29.72 -4.09
CA GLN A 172 11.05 -31.13 -4.48
C GLN A 172 12.10 -31.40 -5.57
N VAL A 173 12.19 -30.55 -6.59
CA VAL A 173 13.21 -30.67 -7.65
C VAL A 173 14.62 -30.52 -7.07
N ARG A 174 14.84 -29.56 -6.17
CA ARG A 174 16.13 -29.38 -5.48
C ARG A 174 16.52 -30.61 -4.65
N GLU A 175 15.57 -31.16 -3.91
CA GLU A 175 15.77 -32.36 -3.09
C GLU A 175 16.09 -33.60 -3.94
N ALA A 176 15.33 -33.83 -5.02
CA ALA A 176 15.60 -34.92 -5.94
C ALA A 176 16.98 -34.80 -6.61
N ARG A 177 17.43 -33.58 -6.92
CA ARG A 177 18.77 -33.35 -7.47
C ARG A 177 19.86 -33.63 -6.43
N ARG A 178 19.65 -33.23 -5.17
CA ARG A 178 20.55 -33.53 -4.05
C ARG A 178 20.68 -35.04 -3.83
N LEU A 179 19.58 -35.79 -3.86
CA LEU A 179 19.59 -37.26 -3.76
C LEU A 179 20.34 -37.94 -4.92
N ARG A 180 20.39 -37.30 -6.09
CA ARG A 180 21.16 -37.77 -7.26
C ARG A 180 22.61 -37.28 -7.28
N GLY A 181 23.14 -36.78 -6.16
CA GLY A 181 24.52 -36.29 -6.04
C GLY A 181 24.82 -35.02 -6.84
N ARG A 182 23.80 -34.32 -7.33
CA ARG A 182 23.97 -33.08 -8.11
C ARG A 182 23.99 -31.87 -7.18
N SER A 183 24.85 -30.91 -7.47
CA SER A 183 24.91 -29.66 -6.69
C SER A 183 23.59 -28.87 -6.77
N ASP A 184 23.17 -28.36 -5.63
CA ASP A 184 21.97 -27.54 -5.42
C ASP A 184 22.29 -26.02 -5.38
N ARG A 185 23.57 -25.66 -5.35
CA ARG A 185 24.08 -24.28 -5.26
C ARG A 185 24.69 -23.80 -6.57
N GLY A 186 24.57 -22.50 -6.83
CA GLY A 186 25.14 -21.81 -8.00
C GLY A 186 24.17 -21.61 -9.16
N VAL A 187 24.54 -20.75 -10.11
CA VAL A 187 23.71 -20.33 -11.25
C VAL A 187 23.33 -21.52 -12.14
N ARG A 188 24.27 -22.44 -12.36
CA ARG A 188 24.06 -23.66 -13.15
C ARG A 188 23.09 -24.64 -12.48
N ALA A 189 23.07 -24.67 -11.14
CA ALA A 189 22.08 -25.44 -10.40
C ALA A 189 20.70 -24.76 -10.42
N TRP A 190 20.65 -23.42 -10.45
CA TRP A 190 19.40 -22.69 -10.57
C TRP A 190 18.74 -22.93 -11.93
N SER A 191 19.48 -22.77 -13.05
CA SER A 191 18.96 -23.03 -14.39
C SER A 191 18.50 -24.48 -14.58
N ALA A 192 19.28 -25.45 -14.08
CA ALA A 192 18.93 -26.87 -14.12
C ALA A 192 17.69 -27.23 -13.28
N SER A 193 17.34 -26.43 -12.27
CA SER A 193 16.12 -26.61 -11.47
C SER A 193 14.94 -25.83 -12.03
N ALA A 194 15.18 -24.77 -12.80
CA ALA A 194 14.14 -23.92 -13.38
C ALA A 194 13.37 -24.67 -14.49
N LEU A 195 14.09 -25.37 -15.38
CA LEU A 195 13.45 -26.04 -16.52
C LEU A 195 12.37 -27.07 -16.09
N PRO A 196 12.62 -28.01 -15.16
CA PRO A 196 11.58 -28.94 -14.70
C PRO A 196 10.41 -28.25 -13.98
N VAL A 197 10.68 -27.15 -13.27
CA VAL A 197 9.63 -26.39 -12.58
C VAL A 197 8.74 -25.65 -13.58
N LEU A 198 9.33 -25.11 -14.65
CA LEU A 198 8.62 -24.44 -15.74
C LEU A 198 7.79 -25.45 -16.54
N GLU A 199 8.35 -26.61 -16.88
CA GLU A 199 7.64 -27.70 -17.55
C GLU A 199 6.40 -28.11 -16.72
N GLY A 200 6.58 -28.43 -15.44
CA GLY A 200 5.44 -28.77 -14.58
C GLY A 200 4.45 -27.61 -14.36
N ALA A 201 4.91 -26.36 -14.45
CA ALA A 201 4.01 -25.20 -14.41
C ALA A 201 3.20 -25.04 -15.71
N LEU A 202 3.80 -25.32 -16.86
CA LEU A 202 3.12 -25.33 -18.17
C LEU A 202 2.05 -26.42 -18.21
N ASP A 203 2.35 -27.64 -17.78
CA ASP A 203 1.36 -28.73 -17.72
C ASP A 203 0.16 -28.36 -16.85
N ARG A 204 0.41 -27.80 -15.66
CA ARG A 204 -0.66 -27.31 -14.76
C ARG A 204 -1.46 -26.16 -15.38
N ALA A 205 -0.80 -25.25 -16.10
CA ALA A 205 -1.47 -24.14 -16.77
C ALA A 205 -2.38 -24.64 -17.91
N VAL A 206 -1.91 -25.60 -18.72
CA VAL A 206 -2.71 -26.24 -19.79
C VAL A 206 -3.91 -26.99 -19.22
N ALA A 207 -3.70 -27.79 -18.17
CA ALA A 207 -4.78 -28.51 -17.48
C ALA A 207 -5.82 -27.56 -16.87
N LEU A 208 -5.38 -26.47 -16.24
CA LEU A 208 -6.27 -25.45 -15.71
C LEU A 208 -7.05 -24.75 -16.82
N ALA A 209 -6.40 -24.41 -17.93
CA ALA A 209 -7.06 -23.78 -19.08
C ALA A 209 -8.16 -24.68 -19.67
N ALA A 210 -7.88 -25.97 -19.85
CA ALA A 210 -8.89 -26.95 -20.31
C ALA A 210 -10.05 -27.10 -19.31
N SER A 211 -9.78 -27.11 -18.01
CA SER A 211 -10.81 -27.12 -16.97
C SER A 211 -11.65 -25.83 -16.96
N MET A 212 -11.03 -24.68 -17.20
CA MET A 212 -11.73 -23.40 -17.28
C MET A 212 -12.66 -23.38 -18.50
N ASP A 213 -12.18 -23.82 -19.67
CA ASP A 213 -12.97 -23.84 -20.91
C ASP A 213 -14.21 -24.77 -20.78
N SER A 214 -14.04 -25.97 -20.24
CA SER A 214 -15.15 -26.90 -19.97
C SER A 214 -16.20 -26.35 -18.99
N ARG A 215 -15.79 -25.54 -18.00
CA ARG A 215 -16.69 -24.83 -17.08
C ARG A 215 -17.31 -23.57 -17.71
N GLY A 216 -17.00 -23.26 -18.97
CA GLY A 216 -17.49 -22.10 -19.68
C GLY A 216 -16.84 -20.78 -19.25
N TYR A 217 -15.68 -20.81 -18.59
CA TYR A 217 -14.91 -19.58 -18.35
C TYR A 217 -14.56 -18.94 -19.68
N GLY A 218 -14.73 -17.61 -19.79
CA GLY A 218 -14.47 -16.88 -21.03
C GLY A 218 -15.64 -16.88 -22.02
N ARG A 219 -16.75 -17.61 -21.77
CA ARG A 219 -18.03 -17.34 -22.45
C ARG A 219 -18.54 -15.98 -21.98
N ARG A 220 -18.25 -14.99 -22.83
CA ARG A 220 -18.59 -13.59 -22.63
C ARG A 220 -20.11 -13.46 -22.43
N GLY A 221 -20.54 -12.82 -21.34
CA GLY A 221 -21.82 -12.12 -21.37
C GLY A 221 -21.81 -11.12 -22.54
N SER A 222 -22.97 -10.62 -22.96
CA SER A 222 -23.21 -9.80 -24.16
C SER A 222 -22.41 -8.48 -24.31
N SER A 223 -21.30 -8.29 -23.58
CA SER A 223 -20.43 -7.12 -23.68
C SER A 223 -19.55 -7.16 -24.94
N SER A 224 -19.76 -6.20 -25.83
CA SER A 224 -18.95 -5.98 -27.03
C SER A 224 -17.48 -5.65 -26.67
N VAL A 225 -16.53 -6.19 -27.45
CA VAL A 225 -15.08 -5.91 -27.32
C VAL A 225 -14.78 -4.41 -27.36
N SER A 226 -15.57 -3.65 -28.11
CA SER A 226 -15.45 -2.19 -28.22
C SER A 226 -15.76 -1.47 -26.91
N VAL A 227 -16.74 -1.94 -26.14
CA VAL A 227 -17.10 -1.37 -24.83
C VAL A 227 -15.97 -1.60 -23.83
N ARG A 228 -15.32 -2.78 -23.87
CA ARG A 228 -14.17 -3.08 -23.03
C ARG A 228 -12.97 -2.21 -23.38
N ARG A 229 -12.62 -2.10 -24.66
CA ARG A 229 -11.50 -1.24 -25.12
C ARG A 229 -11.73 0.23 -24.74
N ARG A 230 -12.96 0.74 -24.91
CA ARG A 230 -13.32 2.09 -24.46
C ARG A 230 -13.20 2.25 -22.94
N SER A 231 -13.64 1.26 -22.17
CA SER A 231 -13.54 1.30 -20.70
C SER A 231 -12.08 1.29 -20.23
N VAL A 232 -11.22 0.42 -20.81
CA VAL A 232 -9.78 0.41 -20.52
C VAL A 232 -9.13 1.73 -20.95
N GLY A 233 -9.48 2.25 -22.13
CA GLY A 233 -9.02 3.56 -22.61
C GLY A 233 -9.43 4.70 -21.67
N LEU A 234 -10.68 4.70 -21.18
CA LEU A 234 -11.19 5.66 -20.20
C LEU A 234 -10.46 5.55 -18.85
N VAL A 235 -10.12 4.35 -18.38
CA VAL A 235 -9.32 4.17 -17.16
C VAL A 235 -7.92 4.74 -17.36
N LEU A 236 -7.25 4.39 -18.45
CA LEU A 236 -5.89 4.88 -18.74
C LEU A 236 -5.87 6.40 -18.89
N LEU A 237 -6.82 6.96 -19.65
CA LEU A 237 -6.97 8.40 -19.83
C LEU A 237 -7.29 9.08 -18.50
N GLY A 238 -8.14 8.50 -17.67
CA GLY A 238 -8.46 9.00 -16.35
C GLY A 238 -7.24 9.05 -15.42
N LEU A 239 -6.42 7.99 -15.41
CA LEU A 239 -5.18 7.93 -14.64
C LEU A 239 -4.15 8.97 -15.13
N VAL A 240 -3.98 9.10 -16.45
CA VAL A 240 -3.08 10.12 -17.03
C VAL A 240 -3.58 11.52 -16.70
N ALA A 241 -4.87 11.81 -16.83
CA ALA A 241 -5.46 13.10 -16.49
C ALA A 241 -5.30 13.44 -15.00
N ILE A 242 -5.42 12.45 -14.10
CA ILE A 242 -5.15 12.64 -12.67
C ILE A 242 -3.66 12.91 -12.41
N ALA A 243 -2.76 12.18 -13.07
CA ALA A 243 -1.32 12.40 -12.95
C ALA A 243 -0.94 13.82 -13.41
N VAL A 244 -1.40 14.24 -14.59
CA VAL A 244 -1.20 15.60 -15.11
C VAL A 244 -1.84 16.64 -14.20
N GLY A 245 -3.06 16.39 -13.73
CA GLY A 245 -3.78 17.22 -12.76
C GLY A 245 -3.01 17.44 -11.45
N SER A 246 -2.44 16.36 -10.92
CA SER A 246 -1.64 16.39 -9.69
C SER A 246 -0.33 17.16 -9.87
N TYR A 247 0.33 17.01 -11.02
CA TYR A 247 1.51 17.79 -11.36
C TYR A 247 1.18 19.28 -11.52
N GLY A 248 0.09 19.61 -12.23
CA GLY A 248 -0.36 20.99 -12.42
C GLY A 248 -0.72 21.71 -11.11
N LEU A 249 -1.15 20.99 -10.06
CA LEU A 249 -1.34 21.56 -8.73
C LEU A 249 -0.03 21.87 -8.00
N LEU A 250 1.06 21.17 -8.33
CA LEU A 250 2.37 21.34 -7.70
C LEU A 250 3.21 22.42 -8.41
N ASP A 251 2.91 22.71 -9.67
CA ASP A 251 3.61 23.70 -10.48
C ASP A 251 2.78 25.00 -10.61
N PRO A 252 3.18 26.10 -9.92
CA PRO A 252 2.49 27.39 -10.00
C PRO A 252 2.51 28.00 -11.40
N SER A 253 3.44 27.58 -12.27
CA SER A 253 3.56 28.05 -13.66
C SER A 253 2.67 27.28 -14.64
N ALA A 254 2.11 26.14 -14.22
CA ALA A 254 1.25 25.32 -15.08
C ALA A 254 -0.07 26.04 -15.41
N PRO A 255 -0.57 25.96 -16.66
CA PRO A 255 -1.85 26.56 -17.06
C PRO A 255 -3.01 26.08 -16.17
N ALA A 256 -3.94 26.99 -15.81
CA ALA A 256 -5.06 26.69 -14.92
C ALA A 256 -5.92 25.50 -15.36
N LEU A 257 -5.98 25.24 -16.68
CA LEU A 257 -6.69 24.11 -17.29
C LEU A 257 -6.14 22.74 -16.81
N PHE A 258 -4.84 22.65 -16.54
CA PHE A 258 -4.18 21.42 -16.11
C PHE A 258 -4.22 21.20 -14.59
N ARG A 259 -4.85 22.09 -13.80
CA ARG A 259 -4.88 21.97 -12.34
C ARG A 259 -6.13 21.23 -11.86
N ILE A 260 -7.22 21.96 -11.65
CA ILE A 260 -8.50 21.44 -11.14
C ILE A 260 -9.33 20.76 -12.25
N PRO A 261 -9.42 21.30 -13.48
CA PRO A 261 -10.23 20.70 -14.54
C PRO A 261 -9.70 19.33 -14.97
N ALA A 262 -8.37 19.18 -15.13
CA ALA A 262 -7.75 17.89 -15.47
C ALA A 262 -8.04 16.81 -14.42
N LEU A 263 -8.00 17.16 -13.13
CA LEU A 263 -8.41 16.25 -12.05
C LEU A 263 -9.88 15.87 -12.13
N GLY A 264 -10.76 16.85 -12.40
CA GLY A 264 -12.20 16.62 -12.54
C GLY A 264 -12.53 15.70 -13.71
N VAL A 265 -11.91 15.93 -14.88
CA VAL A 265 -12.04 15.07 -16.06
C VAL A 265 -11.50 13.68 -15.78
N GLY A 266 -10.35 13.57 -15.10
CA GLY A 266 -9.76 12.28 -14.75
C GLY A 266 -10.65 11.47 -13.79
N ALA A 267 -11.19 12.10 -12.75
CA ALA A 267 -12.15 11.50 -11.84
C ALA A 267 -13.44 11.08 -12.56
N ALA A 268 -14.00 11.93 -13.41
CA ALA A 268 -15.20 11.61 -14.19
C ALA A 268 -14.97 10.44 -15.16
N ALA A 269 -13.80 10.39 -15.81
CA ALA A 269 -13.42 9.30 -16.70
C ALA A 269 -13.29 7.97 -15.94
N LEU A 270 -12.68 7.97 -14.75
CA LEU A 270 -12.61 6.80 -13.88
C LEU A 270 -14.00 6.33 -13.42
N ILE A 271 -14.84 7.24 -12.92
CA ILE A 271 -16.21 6.90 -12.50
C ILE A 271 -17.01 6.34 -13.68
N GLY A 272 -16.92 6.99 -14.85
CA GLY A 272 -17.57 6.52 -16.07
C GLY A 272 -17.13 5.12 -16.48
N ALA A 273 -15.83 4.82 -16.39
CA ALA A 273 -15.30 3.48 -16.67
C ALA A 273 -15.78 2.42 -15.65
N LEU A 274 -15.87 2.79 -14.36
CA LEU A 274 -16.38 1.92 -13.31
C LEU A 274 -17.87 1.59 -13.51
N VAL A 275 -18.69 2.60 -13.81
CA VAL A 275 -20.13 2.44 -14.05
C VAL A 275 -20.40 1.66 -15.33
N ALA A 276 -19.65 1.93 -16.41
CA ALA A 276 -19.76 1.19 -17.67
C ALA A 276 -19.33 -0.29 -17.50
N GLY A 277 -18.31 -0.55 -16.66
CA GLY A 277 -17.86 -1.90 -16.32
C GLY A 277 -18.84 -2.67 -15.42
N GLY A 278 -19.58 -1.99 -14.55
CA GLY A 278 -20.52 -2.65 -13.63
C GLY A 278 -21.72 -3.32 -14.32
N LYS A 279 -22.13 -2.82 -15.49
CA LYS A 279 -23.33 -3.27 -16.20
C LYS A 279 -23.13 -4.52 -17.07
N SER A 280 -21.90 -4.99 -17.25
CA SER A 280 -21.55 -5.99 -18.27
C SER A 280 -21.37 -7.43 -17.77
N THR A 281 -21.60 -7.71 -16.48
CA THR A 281 -21.35 -9.05 -15.90
C THR A 281 -22.60 -9.72 -15.36
N VAL A 282 -22.96 -10.85 -15.95
CA VAL A 282 -23.83 -11.86 -15.35
C VAL A 282 -22.96 -12.71 -14.41
N ARG A 283 -23.07 -12.49 -13.10
CA ARG A 283 -22.40 -13.33 -12.09
C ARG A 283 -23.41 -14.33 -11.52
N THR A 284 -23.13 -15.62 -11.64
CA THR A 284 -24.08 -16.69 -11.27
C THR A 284 -24.22 -16.91 -9.78
N ARG A 285 -23.20 -16.60 -8.96
CA ARG A 285 -23.26 -16.56 -7.48
C ARG A 285 -22.04 -15.82 -6.91
N TYR A 286 -22.09 -14.49 -6.87
CA TYR A 286 -21.18 -13.67 -6.05
C TYR A 286 -22.04 -12.87 -5.09
N ARG A 287 -21.81 -13.01 -3.78
CA ARG A 287 -22.44 -12.16 -2.77
C ARG A 287 -21.45 -11.03 -2.48
N PRO A 288 -21.61 -9.83 -3.07
CA PRO A 288 -20.70 -8.73 -2.85
C PRO A 288 -20.71 -8.34 -1.37
N ASP A 289 -19.54 -7.96 -0.86
CA ASP A 289 -19.43 -7.32 0.44
C ASP A 289 -20.22 -6.00 0.37
N PRO A 290 -21.26 -5.80 1.18
CA PRO A 290 -22.10 -4.62 1.07
C PRO A 290 -21.34 -3.41 1.62
N TRP A 291 -21.45 -2.27 0.92
CA TRP A 291 -20.91 -1.00 1.37
C TRP A 291 -21.97 -0.28 2.20
N ILE A 292 -21.90 -0.39 3.53
CA ILE A 292 -22.91 0.10 4.47
C ILE A 292 -22.27 1.23 5.34
N GLY A 293 -23.01 1.76 6.31
CA GLY A 293 -22.56 2.83 7.21
C GLY A 293 -21.14 2.67 7.78
N PRO A 294 -20.71 1.49 8.29
CA PRO A 294 -19.35 1.33 8.81
C PRO A 294 -18.25 1.54 7.76
N GLU A 295 -18.44 1.10 6.51
CA GLU A 295 -17.50 1.35 5.42
C GLU A 295 -17.35 2.84 5.10
N TRP A 296 -18.48 3.56 5.04
CA TRP A 296 -18.49 5.01 4.88
C TRP A 296 -17.79 5.71 6.02
N MET A 297 -18.08 5.34 7.27
CA MET A 297 -17.46 5.94 8.44
C MET A 297 -15.93 5.77 8.43
N VAL A 298 -15.41 4.56 8.14
CA VAL A 298 -13.96 4.34 8.05
C VAL A 298 -13.33 5.17 6.93
N SER A 299 -13.99 5.21 5.78
CA SER A 299 -13.55 5.97 4.61
C SER A 299 -13.52 7.47 4.89
N ILE A 300 -14.60 8.01 5.46
CA ILE A 300 -14.74 9.42 5.84
C ILE A 300 -13.73 9.78 6.92
N ALA A 301 -13.47 8.92 7.89
CA ALA A 301 -12.49 9.18 8.94
C ALA A 301 -11.08 9.42 8.36
N GLY A 302 -10.67 8.66 7.34
CA GLY A 302 -9.41 8.90 6.63
C GLY A 302 -9.42 10.19 5.80
N ILE A 303 -10.54 10.51 5.14
CA ILE A 303 -10.70 11.77 4.38
C ILE A 303 -10.66 12.99 5.31
N VAL A 304 -11.32 12.93 6.47
CA VAL A 304 -11.34 14.01 7.46
C VAL A 304 -9.96 14.25 8.03
N ALA A 305 -9.21 13.18 8.36
CA ALA A 305 -7.80 13.32 8.75
C ALA A 305 -6.99 14.04 7.67
N PHE A 306 -7.10 13.61 6.41
CA PHE A 306 -6.40 14.27 5.31
C PHE A 306 -6.82 15.74 5.13
N ALA A 307 -8.11 16.04 5.18
CA ALA A 307 -8.64 17.40 5.08
C ALA A 307 -8.12 18.30 6.20
N SER A 308 -7.97 17.78 7.42
CA SER A 308 -7.39 18.53 8.55
C SER A 308 -5.93 18.93 8.28
N PHE A 309 -5.12 18.06 7.69
CA PHE A 309 -3.74 18.37 7.30
C PHE A 309 -3.68 19.37 6.14
N VAL A 310 -4.61 19.29 5.18
CA VAL A 310 -4.71 20.29 4.12
C VAL A 310 -5.07 21.66 4.70
N LEU A 311 -6.01 21.72 5.64
CA LEU A 311 -6.43 22.95 6.29
C LEU A 311 -5.28 23.59 7.09
N VAL A 312 -4.60 22.81 7.94
CA VAL A 312 -3.44 23.29 8.71
C VAL A 312 -2.33 23.76 7.79
N GLY A 313 -2.06 23.03 6.70
CA GLY A 313 -1.04 23.43 5.72
C GLY A 313 -1.38 24.69 4.93
N ARG A 314 -2.61 25.20 4.99
CA ARG A 314 -2.96 26.53 4.47
C ARG A 314 -2.87 27.64 5.51
N MET A 315 -2.89 27.29 6.79
CA MET A 315 -2.84 28.24 7.90
C MET A 315 -1.40 28.60 8.32
N GLY A 316 -0.40 27.79 7.94
CA GLY A 316 1.02 28.09 8.15
C GLY A 316 1.93 26.86 8.12
N ASP A 317 3.18 27.06 8.52
CA ASP A 317 4.27 26.04 8.45
C ASP A 317 4.31 25.05 9.63
N ALA A 318 3.24 24.96 10.44
CA ALA A 318 3.18 24.07 11.61
C ALA A 318 3.35 22.57 11.29
N LEU A 319 3.20 22.18 10.02
CA LEU A 319 3.40 20.80 9.54
C LEU A 319 4.86 20.47 9.25
N SER A 320 5.71 21.47 9.10
CA SER A 320 7.13 21.34 8.74
C SER A 320 7.98 22.17 9.70
N PRO A 321 8.21 21.68 10.94
CA PRO A 321 9.05 22.41 11.89
C PRO A 321 10.45 22.63 11.32
N SER A 322 11.00 23.82 11.57
CA SER A 322 12.36 24.16 11.20
C SER A 322 13.35 23.25 11.96
N THR A 323 14.35 22.76 11.23
CA THR A 323 15.48 22.03 11.83
C THR A 323 16.73 22.89 11.93
N ASN A 324 16.66 24.15 11.45
CA ASN A 324 17.73 25.13 11.54
C ASN A 324 17.11 26.55 11.59
N PRO A 325 17.01 27.19 12.77
CA PRO A 325 17.37 26.67 14.11
C PRO A 325 16.45 25.52 14.56
N LEU A 326 16.89 24.74 15.57
CA LEU A 326 16.11 23.62 16.09
C LEU A 326 14.98 24.13 16.99
N GLU A 327 13.73 24.01 16.53
CA GLU A 327 12.55 24.46 17.29
C GLU A 327 11.75 23.28 17.84
N VAL A 328 11.03 23.53 18.95
CA VAL A 328 10.08 22.56 19.50
C VAL A 328 8.91 22.43 18.52
N PRO A 329 8.60 21.22 18.00
CA PRO A 329 7.54 21.06 17.02
C PRO A 329 6.19 21.51 17.57
N ALA A 330 5.56 22.49 16.92
CA ALA A 330 4.21 22.91 17.24
C ALA A 330 3.23 21.73 17.06
N VAL A 331 2.22 21.64 17.91
CA VAL A 331 1.20 20.57 17.82
C VAL A 331 -0.12 21.20 17.39
N PRO A 332 -0.39 21.29 16.07
CA PRO A 332 -1.61 21.90 15.58
C PRO A 332 -2.82 21.04 15.99
N VAL A 333 -3.65 21.60 16.87
CA VAL A 333 -4.81 20.92 17.47
C VAL A 333 -5.76 20.37 16.40
N VAL A 334 -5.93 21.10 15.30
CA VAL A 334 -6.79 20.68 14.17
C VAL A 334 -6.30 19.37 13.53
N ALA A 335 -4.99 19.21 13.32
CA ALA A 335 -4.43 17.98 12.76
C ALA A 335 -4.53 16.82 13.76
N VAL A 336 -4.34 17.09 15.06
CA VAL A 336 -4.51 16.10 16.12
C VAL A 336 -5.97 15.62 16.17
N ILE A 337 -6.94 16.53 16.15
CA ILE A 337 -8.37 16.18 16.10
C ILE A 337 -8.66 15.33 14.87
N GLY A 338 -8.13 15.69 13.69
CA GLY A 338 -8.28 14.88 12.48
C GLY A 338 -7.74 13.45 12.62
N LEU A 339 -6.58 13.27 13.28
CA LEU A 339 -6.02 11.95 13.55
C LEU A 339 -6.81 11.17 14.60
N LEU A 340 -7.37 11.84 15.61
CA LEU A 340 -8.28 11.21 16.57
C LEU A 340 -9.57 10.74 15.90
N VAL A 341 -10.10 11.51 14.94
CA VAL A 341 -11.21 11.07 14.10
C VAL A 341 -10.82 9.83 13.27
N ALA A 342 -9.60 9.79 12.74
CA ALA A 342 -9.07 8.59 12.08
C ALA A 342 -8.88 7.38 13.01
N ALA A 343 -8.89 7.56 14.33
CA ALA A 343 -8.88 6.45 15.29
C ALA A 343 -10.28 5.87 15.56
N LEU A 344 -11.37 6.57 15.20
CA LEU A 344 -12.76 6.10 15.40
C LEU A 344 -13.05 4.68 14.86
N PRO A 345 -12.48 4.24 13.72
CA PRO A 345 -12.58 2.85 13.27
C PRO A 345 -12.21 1.81 14.35
N ALA A 346 -11.33 2.14 15.29
CA ALA A 346 -10.96 1.24 16.38
C ALA A 346 -12.14 0.87 17.28
N TRP A 347 -13.19 1.71 17.39
CA TRP A 347 -14.38 1.43 18.21
C TRP A 347 -15.61 1.03 17.39
N PHE A 348 -15.80 1.65 16.23
CA PHE A 348 -17.04 1.53 15.48
C PHE A 348 -16.98 0.57 14.29
N ALA A 349 -15.78 0.20 13.81
CA ALA A 349 -15.67 -0.85 12.82
C ALA A 349 -16.21 -2.17 13.39
N PRO A 350 -16.92 -3.01 12.62
CA PRO A 350 -17.32 -4.33 13.10
C PRO A 350 -16.08 -5.18 13.41
N HIS A 351 -16.17 -6.04 14.43
CA HIS A 351 -15.12 -7.00 14.72
C HIS A 351 -15.06 -8.08 13.63
N PRO A 352 -13.85 -8.54 13.25
CA PRO A 352 -13.72 -9.70 12.39
C PRO A 352 -14.31 -10.94 13.09
N PRO A 353 -14.93 -11.87 12.35
CA PRO A 353 -15.41 -13.12 12.92
C PRO A 353 -14.23 -13.94 13.44
N THR A 354 -14.27 -14.32 14.72
CA THR A 354 -13.32 -15.26 15.34
C THR A 354 -13.59 -16.67 14.84
N LEU A 355 -12.55 -17.40 14.40
CA LEU A 355 -12.68 -18.77 13.86
C LEU A 355 -13.37 -19.75 14.83
N ALA A 356 -13.39 -19.44 16.13
CA ALA A 356 -14.06 -20.23 17.16
C ALA A 356 -15.61 -20.22 17.09
N SER A 357 -16.23 -19.25 16.39
CA SER A 357 -17.70 -19.17 16.32
C SER A 357 -18.32 -20.00 15.18
N SER A 358 -17.53 -20.81 14.48
CA SER A 358 -17.99 -21.71 13.42
C SER A 358 -17.97 -23.18 13.84
N SER A 359 -18.32 -23.47 15.08
CA SER A 359 -18.76 -24.79 15.52
C SER A 359 -20.28 -24.80 15.67
N ALA A 360 -21.00 -24.49 14.59
CA ALA A 360 -22.38 -24.94 14.50
C ALA A 360 -22.32 -26.48 14.37
N PRO A 361 -23.02 -27.25 15.23
CA PRO A 361 -23.00 -28.69 15.13
C PRO A 361 -23.56 -29.06 13.75
N LEU A 362 -22.79 -29.83 12.99
CA LEU A 362 -23.32 -30.59 11.86
C LEU A 362 -24.42 -31.48 12.42
N VAL A 363 -25.68 -31.05 12.24
CA VAL A 363 -26.83 -31.93 12.38
C VAL A 363 -26.69 -32.96 11.28
N VAL A 364 -26.11 -34.09 11.64
CA VAL A 364 -26.21 -35.32 10.85
C VAL A 364 -27.67 -35.73 10.97
N ALA A 365 -28.48 -35.34 9.98
CA ALA A 365 -29.78 -35.96 9.76
C ALA A 365 -29.51 -37.37 9.24
N ALA A 366 -29.95 -38.35 10.03
CA ALA A 366 -29.97 -39.77 9.70
C ALA A 366 -30.95 -40.08 8.57
#